data_AF-A0A662J6D4-F1
#
_entry.id   AF-A0A662J6D4-F1
#
_cell.length_a   1.000
_cell.length_b   1.000
_cell.length_c   1.000
_cell.angle_alpha   90.00
_cell.angle_beta   90.00
_cell.angle_gamma   90.00
#
_symmetry.space_group_name_H-M   'P 1'
#
loop_
_entity.id
_entity.type
_entity.pdbx_description
1 polymer ?
#
loop_
_entity_poly.entity_id
_entity_poly.type
_entity_poly.pdbx_seq_one_letter_code
_entity_poly.pdbx_strand_id
1 'polypeptide(L)'
;MGAALRGGRRGLTLRYAALAAYIALVAALGAAAARRVKGLPDYVAASRRLGLWSYVLLMVGSVLSGMTCIGVAGLSYLTGYANVWERVLGPPLAIALVTALLLPKLLREARARGLLTIQDYLAYRYGDERLVRALSGAASVLVCSTYLVGQYVAVGVVS
;
A
#
# COMPACT_ATOMS: atom_id res chain seq x y z
N MET A 1 -24.02 36.20 21.97
CA MET A 1 -23.17 35.96 20.78
C MET A 1 -21.76 35.41 21.09
N GLY A 2 -21.49 34.82 22.27
CA GLY A 2 -20.16 34.30 22.66
C GLY A 2 -20.04 32.77 22.77
N ALA A 3 -21.16 32.04 22.82
CA ALA A 3 -21.18 30.58 22.96
C ALA A 3 -20.94 29.83 21.64
N ALA A 4 -21.42 30.36 20.51
CA ALA A 4 -21.25 29.76 19.19
C ALA A 4 -19.78 29.77 18.70
N LEU A 5 -19.02 30.83 19.03
CA LEU A 5 -17.60 30.94 18.68
C LEU A 5 -16.69 30.05 19.55
N ARG A 6 -17.09 29.77 20.80
CA ARG A 6 -16.37 28.83 21.69
C ARG A 6 -16.57 27.36 21.28
N GLY A 7 -17.74 27.02 20.75
CA GLY A 7 -18.02 25.68 20.19
C GLY A 7 -17.14 25.37 18.97
N GLY A 8 -17.02 26.32 18.04
CA GLY A 8 -16.18 26.16 16.84
C GLY A 8 -14.68 26.02 17.15
N ARG A 9 -14.15 26.81 18.09
CA ARG A 9 -12.74 26.72 18.53
C ARG A 9 -12.41 25.41 19.24
N ARG A 10 -13.29 24.90 20.11
CA ARG A 10 -13.11 23.61 20.80
C ARG A 10 -13.15 22.43 19.81
N GLY A 11 -14.00 22.50 18.80
CA GLY A 11 -14.06 21.51 17.71
C GLY A 11 -12.77 21.46 16.90
N LEU A 12 -12.20 22.61 16.53
CA LEU A 12 -10.91 22.67 15.82
C LEU A 12 -9.77 22.09 16.65
N THR A 13 -9.65 22.50 17.93
CA THR A 13 -8.58 22.00 18.80
C THR A 13 -8.64 20.49 18.99
N LEU A 14 -9.85 19.90 19.08
CA LEU A 14 -10.01 18.45 19.20
C LEU A 14 -9.56 17.72 17.93
N ARG A 15 -9.86 18.26 16.75
CA ARG A 15 -9.48 17.67 15.45
C ARG A 15 -7.96 17.68 15.26
N TYR A 16 -7.30 18.79 15.55
CA TYR A 16 -5.84 18.87 15.48
C TYR A 16 -5.15 18.00 16.53
N ALA A 17 -5.70 17.93 17.75
CA ALA A 17 -5.19 17.04 18.78
C ALA A 17 -5.30 15.56 18.37
N ALA A 18 -6.45 15.16 17.78
CA ALA A 18 -6.63 13.81 17.28
C ALA A 18 -5.66 13.48 16.13
N LEU A 19 -5.44 14.42 15.19
CA LEU A 19 -4.46 14.25 14.11
C LEU A 19 -3.03 14.11 14.65
N ALA A 20 -2.63 14.99 15.57
CA ALA A 20 -1.32 14.93 16.20
C ALA A 20 -1.09 13.61 16.96
N ALA A 21 -2.11 13.15 17.70
CA ALA A 21 -2.06 11.86 18.40
C ALA A 21 -1.95 10.68 17.42
N TYR A 22 -2.69 10.71 16.31
CA TYR A 22 -2.60 9.69 15.27
C TYR A 22 -1.18 9.63 14.65
N ILE A 23 -0.63 10.78 14.25
CA ILE A 23 0.73 10.87 13.69
C ILE A 23 1.76 10.36 14.70
N ALA A 24 1.65 10.76 15.96
CA ALA A 24 2.56 10.31 17.02
C ALA A 24 2.49 8.80 17.24
N LEU A 25 1.28 8.21 17.23
CA LEU A 25 1.09 6.77 17.35
C LEU A 25 1.74 6.02 16.18
N VAL A 26 1.49 6.45 14.95
CA VAL A 26 2.07 5.83 13.75
C VAL A 26 3.60 5.95 13.76
N ALA A 27 4.14 7.11 14.14
CA ALA A 27 5.58 7.31 14.28
C ALA A 27 6.20 6.40 15.35
N ALA A 28 5.53 6.24 16.50
CA ALA A 28 5.98 5.34 17.57
C ALA A 28 5.99 3.87 17.11
N LEU A 29 4.95 3.42 16.41
CA LEU A 29 4.90 2.08 15.82
C LEU A 29 6.01 1.88 14.77
N GLY A 30 6.25 2.88 13.92
CA GLY A 30 7.34 2.87 12.95
C GLY A 30 8.71 2.78 13.61
N ALA A 31 8.95 3.57 14.67
CA ALA A 31 10.20 3.52 15.43
C ALA A 31 10.39 2.17 16.14
N ALA A 32 9.32 1.60 16.71
CA ALA A 32 9.37 0.28 17.32
C ALA A 32 9.65 -0.84 16.30
N ALA A 33 9.08 -0.75 15.11
CA ALA A 33 9.34 -1.67 14.01
C ALA A 33 10.77 -1.52 13.46
N ALA A 34 11.27 -0.28 13.32
CA ALA A 34 12.62 0.01 12.83
C ALA A 34 13.71 -0.64 13.71
N ARG A 35 13.50 -0.69 15.04
CA ARG A 35 14.40 -1.39 15.97
C ARG A 35 14.51 -2.90 15.73
N ARG A 36 13.57 -3.51 14.99
CA ARG A 36 13.58 -4.95 14.67
C ARG A 36 14.28 -5.26 13.35
N VAL A 37 14.59 -4.25 12.53
CA VAL A 37 15.25 -4.41 11.24
C VAL A 37 16.76 -4.51 11.47
N LYS A 38 17.36 -5.67 11.21
CA LYS A 38 18.81 -5.90 11.41
C LYS A 38 19.59 -6.04 10.10
N GLY A 39 18.92 -6.20 8.96
CA GLY A 39 19.55 -6.29 7.65
C GLY A 39 18.60 -6.05 6.47
N LEU A 40 19.16 -6.01 5.26
CA LEU A 40 18.41 -5.81 4.01
C LEU A 40 17.26 -6.82 3.79
N PRO A 41 17.41 -8.12 4.06
CA PRO A 41 16.30 -9.08 3.92
C PRO A 41 15.16 -8.85 4.90
N ASP A 42 15.46 -8.29 6.08
CA ASP A 42 14.45 -7.94 7.09
C ASP A 42 13.67 -6.71 6.66
N TYR A 43 14.35 -5.75 6.01
CA TYR A 43 13.72 -4.54 5.48
C TYR A 43 12.87 -4.82 4.24
N VAL A 44 13.41 -5.55 3.26
CA VAL A 44 12.78 -5.75 1.95
C VAL A 44 11.74 -6.87 1.98
N ALA A 45 12.02 -7.96 2.71
CA ALA A 45 11.21 -9.18 2.67
C ALA A 45 10.67 -9.60 4.04
N ALA A 46 10.82 -8.77 5.08
CA ALA A 46 10.43 -9.11 6.46
C ALA A 46 10.99 -10.47 6.91
N SER A 47 12.22 -10.79 6.48
CA SER A 47 12.90 -12.08 6.68
C SER A 47 12.10 -13.30 6.21
N ARG A 48 11.06 -13.11 5.38
CA ARG A 48 10.11 -14.14 4.95
C ARG A 48 9.39 -14.81 6.14
N ARG A 49 9.25 -14.11 7.27
CA ARG A 49 8.58 -14.58 8.50
C ARG A 49 7.16 -14.03 8.68
N LEU A 50 6.58 -13.44 7.64
CA LEU A 50 5.22 -12.91 7.68
C LEU A 50 4.21 -14.05 7.92
N GLY A 51 3.50 -13.98 9.05
CA GLY A 51 2.37 -14.86 9.32
C GLY A 51 1.16 -14.52 8.45
N LEU A 52 0.19 -15.43 8.38
CA LEU A 52 -1.00 -15.28 7.52
C LEU A 52 -1.76 -13.97 7.80
N TRP A 53 -2.04 -13.67 9.06
CA TRP A 53 -2.80 -12.47 9.44
C TRP A 53 -2.07 -11.17 9.11
N SER A 54 -0.77 -11.11 9.39
CA SER A 54 0.06 -9.94 9.05
C SER A 54 0.11 -9.73 7.53
N TYR A 55 0.21 -10.82 6.77
CA TYR A 55 0.19 -10.78 5.31
C TYR A 55 -1.15 -10.26 4.76
N VAL A 56 -2.27 -10.80 5.24
CA VAL A 56 -3.61 -10.38 4.78
C VAL A 56 -3.84 -8.91 5.10
N LEU A 57 -3.53 -8.46 6.33
CA LEU A 57 -3.70 -7.06 6.72
C LEU A 57 -2.81 -6.12 5.89
N LEU A 58 -1.58 -6.54 5.56
CA LEU A 58 -0.68 -5.78 4.71
C LEU A 58 -1.22 -5.66 3.27
N MET A 59 -1.76 -6.75 2.72
CA MET A 59 -2.37 -6.73 1.39
C MET A 59 -3.62 -5.86 1.35
N VAL A 60 -4.50 -5.97 2.35
CA VAL A 60 -5.69 -5.12 2.49
C VAL A 60 -5.30 -3.65 2.60
N GLY A 61 -4.35 -3.30 3.47
CA GLY A 61 -3.85 -1.94 3.62
C GLY A 61 -3.17 -1.38 2.36
N SER A 62 -2.61 -2.26 1.51
CA SER A 62 -1.99 -1.86 0.24
C SER A 62 -3.04 -1.53 -0.84
N VAL A 63 -4.21 -2.18 -0.81
CA VAL A 63 -5.32 -1.92 -1.74
C VAL A 63 -6.19 -0.76 -1.28
N LEU A 64 -6.46 -0.68 0.02
CA LEU A 64 -7.27 0.37 0.61
C LEU A 64 -6.44 1.65 0.75
N SER A 65 -6.65 2.56 -0.18
CA SER A 65 -5.95 3.84 -0.22
C SER A 65 -6.93 5.01 -0.33
N GLY A 66 -6.45 6.24 -0.07
CA GLY A 66 -7.28 7.45 -0.18
C GLY A 66 -7.86 7.62 -1.59
N MET A 67 -7.03 7.38 -2.61
CA MET A 67 -7.45 7.33 -4.01
C MET A 67 -8.58 6.32 -4.24
N THR A 68 -8.47 5.12 -3.68
CA THR A 68 -9.49 4.07 -3.81
C THR A 68 -10.80 4.50 -3.16
N CYS A 69 -10.77 5.02 -1.92
CA CYS A 69 -11.97 5.43 -1.21
C CYS A 69 -12.74 6.53 -1.95
N ILE A 70 -12.05 7.58 -2.38
CA ILE A 70 -12.68 8.72 -3.07
C ILE A 70 -13.05 8.35 -4.50
N GLY A 71 -12.16 7.67 -5.22
CA GLY A 71 -12.38 7.27 -6.60
C GLY A 71 -13.53 6.28 -6.74
N VAL A 72 -13.59 5.25 -5.89
CA VAL A 72 -14.69 4.29 -5.90
C VAL A 72 -16.01 4.96 -5.53
N ALA A 73 -16.04 5.84 -4.51
CA ALA A 73 -17.25 6.57 -4.15
C ALA A 73 -17.75 7.49 -5.27
N GLY A 74 -16.86 8.31 -5.86
CA GLY A 74 -17.20 9.26 -6.91
C GLY A 74 -17.69 8.57 -8.18
N LEU A 75 -17.01 7.51 -8.63
CA LEU A 75 -17.48 6.75 -9.79
C LEU A 75 -18.74 5.93 -9.49
N SER A 76 -18.94 5.45 -8.26
CA SER A 76 -20.18 4.73 -7.90
C SER A 76 -21.38 5.68 -7.85
N TYR A 77 -21.18 6.95 -7.49
CA TYR A 77 -22.21 7.97 -7.60
C TYR A 77 -22.67 8.18 -9.06
N LEU A 78 -21.74 8.10 -10.02
CA LEU A 78 -22.05 8.30 -11.44
C LEU A 78 -22.61 7.04 -12.13
N THR A 79 -22.11 5.86 -11.77
CA THR A 79 -22.37 4.60 -12.51
C THR A 79 -23.20 3.58 -11.73
N GLY A 80 -23.59 3.91 -10.50
CA GLY A 80 -24.29 3.00 -9.60
C GLY A 80 -23.48 1.73 -9.33
N TYR A 81 -24.17 0.59 -9.33
CA TYR A 81 -23.60 -0.72 -8.97
C TYR A 81 -22.90 -1.46 -10.10
N ALA A 82 -22.88 -0.92 -11.33
CA ALA A 82 -22.32 -1.61 -12.50
C ALA A 82 -20.85 -2.02 -12.31
N ASN A 83 -20.08 -1.23 -11.56
CA ASN A 83 -18.63 -1.41 -11.37
C ASN A 83 -18.25 -2.04 -10.02
N VAL A 84 -19.22 -2.60 -9.28
CA VAL A 84 -18.93 -3.23 -7.97
C VAL A 84 -18.00 -4.43 -8.12
N TRP A 85 -18.17 -5.21 -9.19
CA TRP A 85 -17.37 -6.40 -9.42
C TRP A 85 -15.89 -6.06 -9.59
N GLU A 86 -15.54 -5.01 -10.34
CA GLU A 86 -14.15 -4.59 -10.58
C GLU A 86 -13.49 -3.97 -9.35
N ARG A 87 -14.28 -3.31 -8.49
CA ARG A 87 -13.75 -2.42 -7.45
C ARG A 87 -13.76 -3.02 -6.05
N VAL A 88 -14.75 -3.88 -5.77
CA VAL A 88 -14.94 -4.49 -4.45
C VAL A 88 -14.54 -5.95 -4.44
N LEU A 89 -14.96 -6.73 -5.44
CA LEU A 89 -14.69 -8.17 -5.50
C LEU A 89 -13.41 -8.51 -6.27
N GLY A 90 -13.10 -7.73 -7.30
CA GLY A 90 -11.94 -7.91 -8.17
C GLY A 90 -10.60 -7.91 -7.42
N PRO A 91 -10.27 -6.86 -6.64
CA PRO A 91 -8.95 -6.77 -5.99
C PRO A 91 -8.70 -7.89 -4.95
N PRO A 92 -9.65 -8.20 -4.04
CA PRO A 92 -9.47 -9.32 -3.11
C PRO A 92 -9.34 -10.67 -3.82
N LEU A 93 -10.13 -10.91 -4.87
CA LEU A 93 -10.07 -12.16 -5.62
C LEU A 93 -8.75 -12.28 -6.39
N ALA A 94 -8.30 -11.20 -7.04
CA ALA A 94 -7.02 -11.16 -7.75
C ALA A 94 -5.86 -11.44 -6.80
N ILE A 95 -5.85 -10.81 -5.62
CA ILE A 95 -4.84 -11.09 -4.58
C ILE A 95 -4.93 -12.56 -4.17
N ALA A 96 -6.11 -13.08 -3.84
CA ALA A 96 -6.27 -14.46 -3.42
C ALA A 96 -5.74 -15.45 -4.47
N LEU A 97 -6.07 -15.25 -5.75
CA LEU A 97 -5.62 -16.11 -6.85
C LEU A 97 -4.10 -16.02 -7.08
N VAL A 98 -3.53 -14.82 -7.11
CA VAL A 98 -2.08 -14.61 -7.28
C VAL A 98 -1.31 -15.22 -6.11
N THR A 99 -1.79 -15.02 -4.88
CA THR A 99 -1.19 -15.56 -3.66
C THR A 99 -1.29 -17.08 -3.59
N ALA A 100 -2.40 -17.67 -4.05
CA ALA A 100 -2.57 -19.12 -4.05
C ALA A 100 -1.76 -19.82 -5.15
N LEU A 101 -1.71 -19.25 -6.36
CA LEU A 101 -1.20 -19.95 -7.55
C LEU A 101 0.24 -19.55 -7.91
N LEU A 102 0.57 -18.27 -7.84
CA LEU A 102 1.83 -17.72 -8.36
C LEU A 102 2.86 -17.52 -7.26
N LEU A 103 2.44 -17.01 -6.11
CA LEU A 103 3.34 -16.70 -5.00
C LEU A 103 4.13 -17.91 -4.48
N PRO A 104 3.58 -19.14 -4.36
CA PRO A 104 4.35 -20.29 -3.87
C PRO A 104 5.49 -20.68 -4.83
N LYS A 105 5.25 -20.57 -6.14
CA LYS A 105 6.26 -20.82 -7.18
C LYS A 105 7.35 -19.77 -7.13
N LEU A 106 6.97 -18.50 -7.04
CA LEU A 106 7.90 -17.37 -6.96
C LEU A 106 8.77 -17.45 -5.69
N LEU A 107 8.17 -17.76 -4.54
CA LEU A 107 8.89 -17.89 -3.27
C LEU A 107 9.86 -19.08 -3.27
N ARG A 108 9.55 -20.18 -3.97
CA ARG A 108 10.46 -21.32 -4.12
C ARG A 108 11.72 -20.93 -4.89
N GLU A 109 11.57 -20.28 -6.04
CA GLU A 109 12.70 -19.80 -6.84
C GLU A 109 13.50 -18.71 -6.11
N ALA A 110 12.81 -17.77 -5.46
CA ALA A 110 13.45 -16.72 -4.68
C ALA A 110 14.24 -17.26 -3.48
N ARG A 111 13.80 -18.39 -2.89
CA ARG A 111 14.54 -19.07 -1.81
C ARG A 111 15.77 -19.80 -2.33
N ALA A 112 15.64 -20.53 -3.44
CA ALA A 112 16.76 -21.27 -4.04
C ALA A 112 17.92 -20.35 -4.45
N ARG A 113 17.61 -19.11 -4.83
CA ARG A 113 18.58 -18.18 -5.46
C ARG A 113 18.87 -16.92 -4.64
N GLY A 114 18.27 -16.79 -3.46
CA GLY A 114 18.47 -15.61 -2.61
C GLY A 114 17.88 -14.30 -3.15
N LEU A 115 16.95 -14.36 -4.12
CA LEU A 115 16.34 -13.17 -4.74
C LEU A 115 15.44 -12.44 -3.73
N LEU A 116 15.55 -11.11 -3.69
CA LEU A 116 14.77 -10.27 -2.76
C LEU A 116 13.62 -9.53 -3.45
N THR A 117 13.75 -9.23 -4.74
CA THR A 117 12.76 -8.42 -5.47
C THR A 117 12.18 -9.17 -6.67
N ILE A 118 11.02 -8.71 -7.16
CA ILE A 118 10.41 -9.23 -8.39
C ILE A 118 11.27 -8.87 -9.60
N GLN A 119 11.91 -7.70 -9.58
CA GLN A 119 12.82 -7.24 -10.64
C GLN A 119 14.03 -8.18 -10.78
N ASP A 120 14.59 -8.66 -9.67
CA ASP A 120 15.69 -9.64 -9.69
C ASP A 120 15.22 -10.99 -10.27
N TYR A 121 13.99 -11.41 -9.95
CA TYR A 121 13.40 -12.61 -10.55
C TYR A 121 13.21 -12.48 -12.07
N LEU A 122 12.74 -11.32 -12.56
CA LEU A 122 12.60 -11.09 -13.99
C LEU A 122 13.95 -11.10 -14.70
N ALA A 123 14.95 -10.38 -14.18
CA ALA A 123 16.29 -10.38 -14.75
C ALA A 123 16.89 -11.79 -14.80
N TYR A 124 16.70 -12.58 -13.75
CA TYR A 124 17.11 -13.96 -13.73
C TYR A 124 16.38 -14.81 -14.80
N ARG A 125 15.05 -14.64 -14.93
CA ARG A 125 14.22 -15.44 -15.83
C ARG A 125 14.51 -15.21 -17.32
N TYR A 126 14.90 -13.98 -17.67
CA TYR A 126 15.15 -13.54 -19.04
C TYR A 126 16.64 -13.46 -19.40
N GLY A 127 17.56 -13.65 -18.45
CA GLY A 127 19.00 -13.75 -18.70
C GLY A 127 19.72 -12.44 -19.00
N ASP A 128 19.00 -11.33 -19.20
CA ASP A 128 19.56 -9.99 -19.38
C ASP A 128 19.35 -9.14 -18.13
N GLU A 129 20.38 -9.11 -17.28
CA GLU A 129 20.29 -8.47 -15.97
C GLU A 129 20.13 -6.96 -16.05
N ARG A 130 20.78 -6.28 -17.01
CA ARG A 130 20.80 -4.81 -17.07
C ARG A 130 19.53 -4.27 -17.70
N LEU A 131 19.13 -4.81 -18.84
CA LEU A 131 18.02 -4.28 -19.61
C LEU A 131 16.68 -4.58 -18.91
N VAL A 132 16.52 -5.80 -18.38
CA VAL A 132 15.29 -6.20 -17.69
C VAL A 132 15.16 -5.54 -16.31
N ARG A 133 16.26 -5.35 -15.56
CA ARG A 133 16.20 -4.56 -14.30
C ARG A 133 15.88 -3.10 -14.57
N ALA A 134 16.48 -2.51 -15.61
CA ALA A 134 16.20 -1.11 -15.97
C ALA A 134 14.74 -0.93 -16.39
N LEU A 135 14.21 -1.79 -17.26
CA LEU A 135 12.81 -1.71 -17.71
C LEU A 135 11.82 -1.95 -16.57
N SER A 136 12.04 -2.97 -15.76
CA SER A 136 11.15 -3.27 -14.63
C SER A 136 11.21 -2.19 -13.54
N GLY A 137 12.39 -1.62 -13.31
CA GLY A 137 12.58 -0.44 -12.45
C GLY A 137 11.85 0.78 -12.98
N ALA A 138 12.01 1.09 -14.27
CA ALA A 138 11.34 2.23 -14.91
C ALA A 138 9.81 2.10 -14.87
N ALA A 139 9.28 0.90 -15.16
CA ALA A 139 7.85 0.62 -15.04
C ALA A 139 7.35 0.81 -13.60
N SER A 140 8.14 0.35 -12.60
CA SER A 140 7.80 0.52 -11.18
C SER A 140 7.76 2.01 -10.81
N VAL A 141 8.73 2.82 -11.27
CA VAL A 141 8.77 4.26 -11.02
C VAL A 141 7.57 4.97 -11.65
N LEU A 142 7.21 4.61 -12.88
CA LEU A 142 6.04 5.16 -13.57
C LEU A 142 4.75 4.89 -12.81
N VAL A 143 4.55 3.64 -12.38
CA VAL A 143 3.37 3.23 -11.60
C VAL A 143 3.34 3.90 -10.24
N CYS A 144 4.47 3.96 -9.53
CA CYS A 144 4.56 4.66 -8.26
C CYS A 144 4.26 6.16 -8.41
N SER A 145 4.74 6.79 -9.49
CA SER A 145 4.51 8.22 -9.73
C SER A 145 3.04 8.54 -9.99
N THR A 146 2.40 7.76 -10.86
CA THR A 146 0.96 7.90 -11.13
C THR A 146 0.11 7.63 -9.90
N TYR A 147 0.49 6.63 -9.10
CA TYR A 147 -0.15 6.34 -7.83
C TYR A 147 -0.03 7.51 -6.84
N LEU A 148 1.16 8.09 -6.68
CA LEU A 148 1.38 9.25 -5.81
C LEU A 148 0.55 10.46 -6.24
N VAL A 149 0.49 10.76 -7.54
CA VAL A 149 -0.35 11.84 -8.07
C VAL A 149 -1.81 11.66 -7.63
N GLY A 150 -2.38 10.47 -7.78
CA GLY A 150 -3.75 10.23 -7.38
C GLY A 150 -3.97 10.29 -5.85
N GLN A 151 -2.96 9.93 -5.03
CA GLN A 151 -3.05 10.15 -3.58
C GLN A 151 -3.03 11.64 -3.22
N TYR A 152 -2.18 12.44 -3.87
CA TYR A 152 -2.14 13.88 -3.62
C TYR A 152 -3.44 14.57 -4.04
N VAL A 153 -4.04 14.17 -5.17
CA VAL A 153 -5.36 14.66 -5.58
C VAL A 153 -6.42 14.27 -4.55
N ALA A 154 -6.41 13.03 -4.05
CA ALA A 154 -7.34 12.58 -3.02
C ALA A 154 -7.23 13.42 -1.74
N VAL A 155 -6.02 13.73 -1.29
CA VAL A 155 -5.79 14.62 -0.14
C VAL A 155 -6.30 16.04 -0.42
N GLY A 156 -6.04 16.56 -1.63
CA GLY A 156 -6.46 17.91 -2.03
C GLY A 156 -7.98 18.08 -2.10
N VAL A 157 -8.74 17.04 -2.49
CA VAL A 157 -10.21 17.08 -2.53
C VAL A 157 -10.82 17.06 -1.12
N VAL A 158 -10.14 16.47 -0.14
CA VAL A 158 -10.65 16.32 1.24
C VAL A 158 -10.27 17.48 2.16
N SER A 159 -9.23 18.25 1.79
CA SER A 159 -8.69 19.37 2.59
C SER A 159 -9.47 20.65 2.38
#